data_AF-A0A8S7Y881-F1
#
_entry.id   AF-A0A8S7Y881-F1
#
_cell.length_a   1.000
_cell.length_b   1.000
_cell.length_c   1.000
_cell.angle_alpha   90.00
_cell.angle_beta   90.00
_cell.angle_gamma   90.00
#
_symmetry.space_group_name_H-M   'P 1'
#
loop_
_entity.id
_entity.type
_entity.pdbx_description
1 polymer ?
#
loop_
_entity_poly.entity_id
_entity_poly.type
_entity_poly.pdbx_seq_one_letter_code
_entity_poly.pdbx_strand_id
1 'polypeptide(L)' 'MSFFDELETSLEEAVEIKQGLKEPARVTRYEIADAKAIREQLHTPTDRLRSQNAIKSDSPLLRALWSIYRSKSAGRGK' A
#
# COMPACT_ATOMS: atom_id res chain seq x y z
N MET A 1 5.78 -29.48 -27.15
CA MET A 1 4.63 -28.79 -26.56
C MET A 1 5.00 -27.32 -26.43
N SER A 2 4.06 -26.42 -26.70
CA SER A 2 4.30 -24.98 -26.65
C SER A 2 4.12 -24.48 -25.21
N PHE A 3 4.87 -23.43 -24.83
CA PHE A 3 4.71 -22.77 -23.53
C PHE A 3 3.28 -22.23 -23.33
N PHE A 4 2.57 -21.91 -24.41
CA PHE A 4 1.18 -21.46 -24.35
C PHE A 4 0.24 -22.59 -23.91
N ASP A 5 0.48 -23.81 -24.39
CA ASP A 5 -0.30 -25.00 -24.01
C ASP A 5 -0.15 -25.30 -22.51
N GLU A 6 1.06 -25.08 -21.96
CA GLU A 6 1.35 -25.23 -20.51
C GLU A 6 0.64 -24.16 -19.65
N LEU A 7 0.51 -22.93 -20.17
CA LEU A 7 -0.20 -21.86 -19.48
C LEU A 7 -1.71 -22.07 -19.46
N GLU A 8 -2.28 -22.49 -20.59
CA GLU A 8 -3.71 -22.77 -20.72
C GLU A 8 -4.13 -23.89 -19.76
N THR A 9 -3.38 -24.99 -19.75
CA THR A 9 -3.63 -26.14 -18.86
C THR A 9 -3.47 -25.78 -17.37
N SER A 10 -2.49 -24.97 -17.01
CA SER A 10 -2.31 -24.47 -15.63
C SER A 10 -3.49 -23.59 -15.18
N LEU A 11 -4.02 -22.75 -16.09
CA LEU A 11 -5.17 -21.89 -15.81
C LEU A 11 -6.45 -22.70 -15.58
N GLU A 12 -6.70 -23.70 -16.42
CA GLU A 12 -7.84 -24.61 -16.25
C GLU A 12 -7.78 -25.33 -14.91
N GLU A 13 -6.60 -25.85 -14.54
CA GLU A 13 -6.40 -26.49 -13.24
C GLU A 13 -6.66 -25.52 -12.07
N ALA A 14 -6.23 -24.27 -12.16
CA ALA A 14 -6.50 -23.27 -11.13
C ALA A 14 -8.01 -22.99 -10.94
N VAL A 15 -8.80 -23.03 -12.03
CA VAL A 15 -10.26 -22.85 -11.97
C VAL A 15 -10.93 -24.06 -11.33
N GLU A 16 -10.52 -25.28 -11.69
CA GLU A 16 -11.03 -26.52 -11.10
C GLU A 16 -10.77 -26.60 -9.58
N ILE A 17 -9.56 -26.19 -9.15
CA ILE A 17 -9.20 -26.09 -7.74
C ILE A 17 -10.08 -25.07 -7.02
N LYS A 18 -10.31 -23.90 -7.62
CA LYS A 18 -11.16 -22.86 -7.03
C LYS A 18 -12.61 -23.31 -6.86
N GLN A 19 -13.11 -24.13 -7.77
CA GLN A 19 -14.47 -24.69 -7.73
C GLN A 19 -14.57 -25.92 -6.79
N GLY A 20 -13.45 -26.39 -6.24
CA GLY A 20 -13.41 -27.57 -5.36
C GLY A 20 -13.55 -28.90 -6.10
N LEU A 21 -13.38 -28.90 -7.43
CA LEU A 21 -13.49 -30.10 -8.27
C LEU A 21 -12.17 -30.90 -8.30
N LYS A 22 -11.06 -30.26 -7.93
CA LYS A 22 -9.72 -30.84 -7.97
C LYS A 22 -8.90 -30.38 -6.78
N GLU A 23 -8.14 -31.28 -6.17
CA GLU A 23 -7.22 -30.92 -5.09
C GLU A 23 -5.98 -30.22 -5.66
N PRO A 24 -5.53 -29.10 -5.06
CA PRO A 24 -4.34 -28.40 -5.51
C PRO A 24 -3.10 -29.29 -5.42
N ALA A 25 -2.39 -29.45 -6.54
CA ALA A 25 -1.16 -30.23 -6.61
C ALA A 25 -0.07 -29.74 -5.63
N ARG A 26 -0.09 -28.44 -5.25
CA ARG A 26 0.79 -27.85 -4.25
C ARG A 26 0.02 -26.87 -3.37
N VAL A 27 0.02 -27.11 -2.06
CA VAL A 27 -0.54 -26.18 -1.07
C VAL A 27 0.59 -25.43 -0.40
N THR A 28 0.74 -24.14 -0.71
CA THR A 28 1.60 -23.22 0.04
C THR A 28 0.76 -22.53 1.11
N ARG A 29 0.96 -22.91 2.37
CA ARG A 29 0.35 -22.22 3.52
C ARG A 29 1.29 -21.10 3.95
N TYR A 30 0.81 -19.86 3.91
CA TYR A 30 1.50 -18.72 4.50
C TYR A 30 1.01 -18.55 5.94
N GLU A 31 1.92 -18.60 6.90
CA GLU A 31 1.60 -18.13 8.25
C GLU A 31 1.42 -16.61 8.18
N ILE A 32 0.19 -16.14 8.39
CA ILE A 32 -0.06 -14.70 8.54
C ILE A 32 0.54 -14.32 9.89
N ALA A 33 1.76 -13.79 9.86
CA ALA A 33 2.42 -13.31 11.07
C ALA A 33 1.55 -12.25 11.76
N ASP A 34 1.46 -12.35 13.09
CA ASP A 34 0.63 -11.46 13.90
C ASP A 34 1.04 -10.00 13.65
N ALA A 35 0.08 -9.20 13.15
CA ALA A 35 0.32 -7.81 12.76
C ALA A 35 0.88 -6.98 13.92
N LYS A 36 0.59 -7.38 15.17
CA LYS A 36 1.15 -6.76 16.37
C LYS A 36 2.66 -7.00 16.51
N ALA A 37 3.12 -8.23 16.25
CA ALA A 37 4.54 -8.59 16.29
C ALA A 37 5.33 -7.91 15.17
N ILE A 38 4.75 -7.82 13.97
CA ILE A 38 5.32 -7.05 12.85
C ILE A 38 5.46 -5.58 13.25
N ARG A 39 4.43 -4.99 13.86
CA ARG A 39 4.44 -3.58 14.28
C ARG A 39 5.49 -3.28 15.36
N GLU A 40 5.76 -4.25 16.22
CA GLU A 40 6.82 -4.15 17.25
C GLU A 40 8.21 -4.26 16.61
N GLN A 41 8.45 -5.21 15.70
CA GLN A 41 9.71 -5.26 14.96
C GLN A 41 9.96 -3.99 14.11
N LEU A 42 8.89 -3.39 13.59
CA LEU A 42 8.89 -2.13 12.84
C LEU A 42 8.77 -0.89 13.75
N HIS A 43 9.39 -0.87 14.94
CA HIS A 43 9.56 0.34 15.78
C HIS A 43 10.24 1.51 15.01
N THR A 44 9.54 2.11 14.06
CA THR A 44 9.57 3.54 13.85
C THR A 44 8.78 4.09 15.04
N PRO A 45 9.42 4.84 15.96
CA PRO A 45 8.64 5.52 16.96
C PRO A 45 7.69 6.41 16.18
N THR A 46 6.40 6.18 16.36
CA THR A 46 5.32 7.00 15.78
C THR A 46 5.57 8.47 16.10
N ASP A 47 6.33 8.74 17.16
CA ASP A 47 6.85 10.03 17.57
C ASP A 47 7.88 10.64 16.61
N ARG A 48 8.77 9.86 15.99
CA ARG A 48 9.70 10.33 14.95
C ARG A 48 9.00 10.61 13.64
N LEU A 49 8.03 9.78 13.24
CA LEU A 49 7.18 10.06 12.08
C LEU A 49 6.30 11.29 12.32
N ARG A 50 5.73 11.46 13.53
CA ARG A 50 5.03 12.68 13.94
C ARG A 50 5.95 13.89 13.93
N SER A 51 7.14 13.80 14.52
CA SER A 51 8.11 14.89 14.56
C SER A 51 8.61 15.27 13.17
N GLN A 52 8.91 14.29 12.32
CA GLN A 52 9.34 14.54 10.95
C GLN A 52 8.22 15.14 10.09
N ASN A 53 6.97 14.72 10.30
CA ASN A 53 5.82 15.34 9.65
C ASN A 53 5.48 16.72 10.23
N ALA A 54 5.70 16.96 11.52
CA ALA A 54 5.54 18.26 12.17
C ALA A 54 6.53 19.30 11.60
N ILE A 55 7.79 18.89 11.40
CA ILE A 55 8.82 19.73 10.76
C ILE A 55 8.45 20.05 9.31
N LYS A 56 7.82 19.11 8.59
CA LYS A 56 7.31 19.36 7.23
C LYS A 56 6.09 20.28 7.23
N SER A 57 5.17 20.15 8.19
CA SER A 57 3.97 21.00 8.29
C SER A 57 4.27 22.41 8.78
N ASP A 58 5.33 22.61 9.57
CA ASP A 58 5.81 23.92 10.01
C ASP A 58 6.96 24.46 9.15
N SER A 59 7.01 24.07 7.87
CA SER A 59 7.94 24.67 6.91
C SER A 59 7.59 26.15 6.69
N PRO A 60 8.52 27.10 6.95
CA PRO A 60 8.31 28.53 6.69
C PRO A 60 7.95 28.80 5.23
N LEU A 61 8.48 28.00 4.30
CA LEU A 61 8.18 28.08 2.88
C LEU A 61 6.74 27.67 2.57
N LEU A 62 6.23 26.59 3.16
CA LEU A 62 4.82 26.19 2.98
C LEU A 62 3.86 27.20 3.61
N ARG A 63 4.22 27.78 4.76
CA ARG A 63 3.45 28.86 5.39
C ARG A 63 3.41 30.11 4.51
N ALA A 64 4.54 30.51 3.92
CA ALA A 64 4.62 31.62 2.99
C ALA A 64 3.81 31.36 1.71
N LEU A 65 3.95 30.16 1.12
CA LEU A 65 3.22 29.76 -0.08
C LEU A 65 1.70 29.75 0.16
N TRP A 66 1.26 29.26 1.32
CA TRP A 66 -0.16 29.26 1.70
C TRP A 66 -0.71 30.66 1.98
N SER A 67 0.09 31.56 2.58
CA SER A 67 -0.27 32.98 2.73
C SER A 67 -0.48 33.66 1.38
N ILE A 68 0.42 33.41 0.43
CA ILE A 68 0.32 33.92 -0.95
C ILE A 68 -0.93 33.34 -1.65
N TYR A 69 -1.16 32.03 -1.55
CA TYR A 69 -2.33 31.38 -2.13
C TYR A 69 -3.64 31.94 -1.54
N ARG A 70 -3.71 32.09 -0.21
CA ARG A 70 -4.87 32.67 0.50
C ARG A 70 -5.15 34.10 0.06
N SER A 71 -4.13 34.94 -0.08
CA SER A 71 -4.26 36.33 -0.56
C SER A 71 -4.77 36.39 -2.01
N LYS A 72 -4.26 35.53 -2.89
CA LYS A 72 -4.67 35.45 -4.31
C LYS A 72 -6.09 34.91 -4.50
N SER A 73 -6.57 34.10 -3.57
CA SER A 73 -7.96 33.60 -3.54
C SER A 73 -8.95 34.65 -3.01
N ALA A 74 -8.52 35.51 -2.08
CA ALA A 74 -9.34 36.61 -1.59
C ALA A 74 -9.52 37.75 -2.62
N GLY A 75 -8.55 37.92 -3.53
CA GLY A 75 -8.58 38.93 -4.60
C GLY A 75 -9.34 38.54 -5.87
N ARG A 76 -9.89 37.32 -5.98
CA ARG A 76 -10.65 36.84 -7.16
C ARG A 76 -12.18 36.94 -7.00
N GLY A 77 -12.63 37.80 -6.09
CA GLY A 77 -14.04 38.14 -5.87
C GLY A 77 -14.30 39.64 -5.98
N LYS A 78 -13.94 40.26 -7.10
CA LYS A 78 -14.44 41.57 -7.56
C LYS A 78 -14.45 41.60 -9.08
#